data_AF-A0A8S9UCX5-F1
#
_entry.id   AF-A0A8S9UCX5-F1
#
_cell.length_a   1.000
_cell.length_b   1.000
_cell.length_c   1.000
_cell.angle_alpha   90.00
_cell.angle_beta   90.00
_cell.angle_gamma   90.00
#
_symmetry.space_group_name_H-M   'P 1'
#
loop_
_entity.id
_entity.type
_entity.pdbx_description
1 polymer ?
#
loop_
_entity_poly.entity_id
_entity_poly.type
_entity_poly.pdbx_seq_one_letter_code
_entity_poly.pdbx_strand_id
1 'polypeptide(L)'
;MASVPVKSSPILPLWITDISHAKLVQWKKERREYEDAISARCAISGEDKAKPMMTVKSTFDHQLQKMMCKYDWEIPLEDVTEERILSEIDKIVNTVKNGDIGNIDALFDEKLRMDLREDDVR
;
A
#
# COMPACT_ATOMS: atom_id res chain seq x y z
N MET A 1 -23.93 -30.02 20.30
CA MET A 1 -23.98 -28.72 19.58
C MET A 1 -22.96 -28.79 18.47
N ALA A 2 -23.39 -28.79 17.20
CA ALA A 2 -22.48 -28.82 16.07
C ALA A 2 -21.89 -27.41 15.89
N SER A 3 -20.57 -27.27 16.05
CA SER A 3 -19.87 -26.03 15.76
C SER A 3 -19.93 -25.81 14.25
N VAL A 4 -20.67 -24.79 13.81
CA VAL A 4 -20.71 -24.40 12.40
C VAL A 4 -19.33 -23.85 12.07
N PRO A 5 -18.59 -24.43 11.11
CA PRO A 5 -17.32 -23.86 10.71
C PRO A 5 -17.64 -22.53 10.04
N VAL A 6 -17.21 -21.43 10.69
CA VAL A 6 -17.19 -20.11 10.08
C VAL A 6 -16.32 -20.25 8.83
N LYS A 7 -16.95 -20.38 7.66
CA LYS A 7 -16.24 -20.31 6.38
C LYS A 7 -15.77 -18.87 6.23
N SER A 8 -14.59 -18.59 6.78
CA SER A 8 -13.87 -17.33 6.59
C SER A 8 -13.71 -17.13 5.09
N SER A 9 -14.22 -16.00 4.58
CA SER A 9 -13.96 -15.59 3.20
C SER A 9 -12.45 -15.60 2.94
N PRO A 10 -11.99 -16.09 1.78
CA PRO A 10 -10.57 -16.13 1.48
C PRO A 10 -10.04 -14.70 1.46
N ILE A 11 -9.06 -14.43 2.33
CA ILE A 11 -8.26 -13.21 2.26
C ILE A 11 -7.36 -13.38 1.03
N LEU A 12 -7.68 -12.66 -0.05
CA LEU A 12 -6.98 -12.78 -1.32
C LEU A 12 -5.64 -12.02 -1.29
N PRO A 13 -4.61 -12.52 -1.98
CA PRO A 13 -3.36 -11.80 -2.12
C PRO A 13 -3.53 -10.53 -2.96
N LEU A 14 -2.79 -9.50 -2.56
CA LEU A 14 -2.74 -8.20 -3.22
C LEU A 14 -1.54 -8.16 -4.17
N TRP A 15 -1.82 -8.40 -5.45
CA TRP A 15 -0.81 -8.43 -6.50
C TRP A 15 -0.32 -7.02 -6.84
N ILE A 16 1.00 -6.85 -6.95
CA ILE A 16 1.61 -5.63 -7.48
C ILE A 16 1.78 -5.80 -8.98
N THR A 17 0.84 -5.24 -9.75
CA THR A 17 0.85 -5.28 -11.22
C THR A 17 1.17 -3.93 -11.85
N ASP A 18 1.28 -2.87 -11.04
CA ASP A 18 1.47 -1.49 -11.48
C ASP A 18 2.28 -0.73 -10.41
N ILE A 19 3.31 -0.02 -10.85
CA ILE A 19 4.26 0.75 -10.01
C ILE A 19 3.96 2.25 -9.99
N SER A 20 2.86 2.69 -10.62
CA SER A 20 2.44 4.09 -10.54
C SER A 20 2.17 4.48 -9.09
N HIS A 21 2.47 5.73 -8.76
CA HIS A 21 2.34 6.26 -7.40
C HIS A 21 0.95 5.98 -6.79
N ALA A 22 -0.12 6.30 -7.52
CA ALA A 22 -1.49 6.09 -7.05
C ALA A 22 -1.78 4.61 -6.73
N LYS A 23 -1.28 3.69 -7.55
CA LYS A 23 -1.45 2.25 -7.33
C LYS A 23 -0.64 1.75 -6.15
N LEU A 24 0.59 2.23 -5.97
CA LEU A 24 1.41 1.85 -4.82
C LEU A 24 0.90 2.44 -3.50
N VAL A 25 0.33 3.66 -3.51
CA VAL A 25 -0.35 4.23 -2.34
C VAL A 25 -1.57 3.39 -1.95
N GLN A 26 -2.40 3.04 -2.93
CA GLN A 26 -3.56 2.18 -2.70
C GLN A 26 -3.14 0.80 -2.19
N TRP A 27 -2.18 0.17 -2.86
CA TRP A 27 -1.64 -1.13 -2.47
C TRP A 27 -1.10 -1.12 -1.04
N LYS A 28 -0.38 -0.07 -0.61
CA LYS A 28 0.16 0.03 0.74
C LYS A 28 -0.94 0.07 1.81
N LYS A 29 -2.05 0.75 1.53
CA LYS A 29 -3.23 0.76 2.40
C LYS A 29 -3.86 -0.63 2.46
N GLU A 30 -4.15 -1.23 1.31
CA GLU A 30 -4.77 -2.56 1.21
C GLU A 30 -3.89 -3.63 1.86
N ARG A 31 -2.56 -3.52 1.70
CA ARG A 31 -1.59 -4.45 2.29
C ARG A 31 -1.64 -4.44 3.81
N ARG A 32 -1.80 -3.26 4.42
CA ARG A 32 -1.99 -3.13 5.88
C ARG A 32 -3.29 -3.80 6.33
N GLU A 33 -4.39 -3.53 5.64
CA GLU A 33 -5.70 -4.15 5.94
C GLU A 33 -5.66 -5.68 5.80
N TYR A 34 -4.93 -6.19 4.80
CA TYR A 34 -4.67 -7.61 4.60
C TYR A 34 -3.87 -8.23 5.77
N GLU A 35 -2.78 -7.58 6.21
CA GLU A 35 -1.95 -8.04 7.33
C GLU A 35 -2.71 -8.02 8.66
N ASP A 36 -3.55 -7.01 8.87
CA ASP A 36 -4.44 -6.89 10.03
C ASP A 36 -5.50 -8.00 10.02
N ALA A 37 -6.13 -8.25 8.87
CA ALA A 37 -7.13 -9.32 8.72
C ALA A 37 -6.52 -10.72 8.95
N ILE A 38 -5.32 -10.98 8.42
CA ILE A 38 -4.60 -12.23 8.70
C ILE A 38 -4.24 -12.34 10.18
N SER A 39 -3.75 -11.25 10.78
CA SER A 39 -3.41 -11.23 12.20
C SER A 39 -4.61 -11.52 13.09
N ALA A 40 -5.76 -10.93 12.80
CA ALA A 40 -7.00 -11.18 13.53
C ALA A 40 -7.47 -12.63 13.37
N ARG A 41 -7.40 -13.19 12.15
CA ARG A 41 -7.77 -14.59 11.91
C ARG A 41 -6.86 -15.55 12.68
N CYS A 42 -5.55 -15.34 12.63
CA CYS A 42 -4.57 -16.17 13.34
C CYS A 42 -4.74 -16.10 14.86
N ALA A 43 -5.10 -14.92 15.39
CA ALA A 43 -5.41 -14.79 16.82
C ALA A 43 -6.64 -15.61 17.25
N ILE A 44 -7.60 -15.82 16.35
CA ILE A 44 -8.80 -16.64 16.60
C ILE A 44 -8.50 -18.14 16.41
N SER A 45 -7.76 -18.51 15.36
CA SER A 45 -7.47 -19.92 15.04
C SER A 45 -6.29 -20.52 15.83
N GLY A 46 -5.43 -19.68 16.43
CA GLY A 46 -4.18 -20.09 17.05
C GLY A 46 -3.10 -20.49 16.02
N GLU A 47 -3.32 -20.21 14.74
CA GLU A 47 -2.36 -20.51 13.67
C GLU A 47 -1.18 -19.54 13.66
N ASP A 48 -0.04 -20.02 13.18
CA ASP A 48 1.12 -19.19 12.93
C ASP A 48 0.87 -18.27 11.72
N LYS A 49 1.01 -16.96 11.92
CA LYS A 49 0.85 -15.91 10.91
C LYS A 49 1.76 -16.08 9.69
N ALA A 50 2.93 -16.70 9.87
CA ALA A 50 3.86 -16.93 8.77
C ALA A 50 3.32 -17.89 7.71
N LYS A 51 2.37 -18.76 8.06
CA LYS A 51 1.80 -19.76 7.15
C LYS A 51 0.80 -19.15 6.14
N PRO A 52 -0.17 -18.31 6.54
CA PRO A 52 -1.10 -17.70 5.60
C PRO A 52 -0.60 -16.42 4.93
N MET A 53 0.46 -15.77 5.45
CA MET A 53 0.90 -14.48 4.94
C MET A 53 1.79 -14.63 3.69
N MET A 54 1.27 -14.23 2.54
CA MET A 54 2.08 -14.11 1.33
C MET A 54 3.07 -12.95 1.41
N THR A 55 4.31 -13.22 1.03
CA THR A 55 5.41 -12.25 0.96
C THR A 55 5.22 -11.27 -0.20
N VAL A 56 5.79 -10.06 -0.11
CA VAL A 56 5.64 -9.03 -1.14
C VAL A 56 6.28 -9.49 -2.45
N LYS A 57 7.45 -10.13 -2.39
CA LYS A 57 8.14 -10.74 -3.54
C LYS A 57 7.27 -11.78 -4.21
N SER A 58 6.57 -12.62 -3.44
CA SER A 58 5.67 -13.65 -4.02
C SER A 58 4.42 -13.09 -4.69
N THR A 59 4.00 -11.87 -4.33
CA THR A 59 2.84 -11.18 -4.90
C THR A 59 3.22 -10.09 -5.90
N PHE A 60 4.51 -9.96 -6.23
CA PHE A 60 4.97 -9.02 -7.23
C PHE A 60 4.85 -9.66 -8.62
N ASP A 61 4.27 -8.96 -9.59
CA ASP A 61 4.29 -9.44 -10.97
C ASP A 61 5.74 -9.71 -11.43
N HIS A 62 6.01 -10.94 -11.85
CA HIS A 62 7.37 -11.39 -12.11
C HIS A 62 8.04 -10.62 -13.27
N GLN A 63 7.27 -10.26 -14.31
CA GLN A 63 7.82 -9.51 -15.44
C GLN A 63 8.13 -8.07 -15.03
N LEU A 64 7.22 -7.44 -14.29
CA LEU A 64 7.41 -6.11 -13.74
C LEU A 64 8.59 -6.08 -12.78
N GLN A 65 8.70 -7.03 -11.85
CA GLN A 65 9.83 -7.14 -10.93
C GLN A 65 11.14 -7.28 -11.70
N LYS A 66 11.19 -8.15 -12.71
CA LYS A 66 12.38 -8.32 -13.55
C LYS A 66 12.77 -7.02 -14.26
N MET A 67 11.80 -6.24 -14.73
CA MET A 67 12.07 -4.93 -15.32
C MET A 67 12.61 -3.94 -14.28
N MET A 68 11.98 -3.85 -13.09
CA MET A 68 12.46 -3.00 -11.99
C MET A 68 13.89 -3.34 -11.60
N CYS A 69 14.19 -4.63 -11.43
CA CYS A 69 15.52 -5.11 -11.04
C CYS A 69 16.59 -4.71 -12.04
N LYS A 70 16.27 -4.82 -13.34
CA LYS A 70 17.21 -4.52 -14.43
C LYS A 70 17.43 -3.03 -14.65
N TYR A 71 16.35 -2.22 -14.58
CA TYR A 71 16.40 -0.84 -15.05
C TYR A 71 16.41 0.19 -13.92
N ASP A 72 15.76 -0.09 -12.78
CA ASP A 72 15.59 0.90 -11.71
C ASP A 72 16.42 0.57 -10.47
N TRP A 73 16.46 -0.71 -10.07
CA TRP A 73 17.07 -1.12 -8.81
C TRP A 73 18.54 -1.54 -8.96
N GLU A 74 18.97 -1.84 -10.20
CA GLU A 74 20.32 -2.29 -10.56
C GLU A 74 20.83 -3.49 -9.73
N ILE A 75 19.94 -4.44 -9.45
CA ILE A 75 20.25 -5.64 -8.64
C ILE A 75 19.81 -6.90 -9.41
N PRO A 76 20.59 -8.00 -9.36
CA PRO A 76 20.16 -9.28 -9.93
C PRO A 76 18.84 -9.77 -9.32
N LEU A 77 17.95 -10.35 -10.12
CA LEU A 77 16.62 -10.76 -9.68
C LEU A 77 16.67 -11.76 -8.49
N GLU A 78 17.69 -12.62 -8.49
CA GLU A 78 18.00 -13.59 -7.44
C GLU A 78 18.34 -12.94 -6.10
N ASP A 79 18.99 -11.78 -6.11
CA ASP A 79 19.50 -11.08 -4.92
C ASP A 79 18.46 -10.12 -4.31
N VAL A 80 17.29 -9.98 -4.95
CA VAL A 80 16.24 -9.09 -4.47
C VAL A 80 15.62 -9.65 -3.19
N THR A 81 15.69 -8.87 -2.11
CA THR A 81 15.06 -9.21 -0.82
C THR A 81 13.70 -8.54 -0.65
N GLU A 82 12.91 -9.01 0.31
CA GLU A 82 11.64 -8.39 0.69
C GLU A 82 11.83 -6.91 1.09
N GLU A 83 12.86 -6.65 1.89
CA GLU A 83 13.19 -5.33 2.42
C GLU A 83 13.57 -4.37 1.30
N ARG A 84 14.27 -4.88 0.27
CA ARG A 84 14.62 -4.10 -0.91
C ARG A 84 13.37 -3.66 -1.66
N ILE A 85 12.44 -4.58 -1.92
CA ILE A 85 11.19 -4.28 -2.62
C ILE A 85 10.38 -3.24 -1.85
N LEU A 86 10.22 -3.43 -0.53
CA LEU A 86 9.49 -2.49 0.32
C LEU A 86 10.13 -1.10 0.33
N SER A 87 11.47 -1.04 0.42
CA SER A 87 12.20 0.23 0.38
C SER A 87 11.98 0.98 -0.94
N GLU A 88 11.95 0.27 -2.07
CA GLU A 88 11.72 0.87 -3.39
C GLU A 88 10.28 1.33 -3.59
N ILE A 89 9.30 0.55 -3.10
CA ILE A 89 7.89 0.99 -3.04
C ILE A 89 7.78 2.26 -2.20
N ASP A 90 8.41 2.29 -1.03
CA ASP A 90 8.40 3.45 -0.14
C ASP A 90 9.04 4.67 -0.78
N LYS A 91 10.14 4.50 -1.51
CA LYS A 91 10.71 5.59 -2.31
C LYS A 91 9.68 6.13 -3.28
N ILE A 92 9.06 5.30 -4.11
CA ILE A 92 8.07 5.78 -5.11
C ILE A 92 6.91 6.50 -4.43
N VAL A 93 6.33 5.90 -3.39
CA VAL A 93 5.21 6.47 -2.62
C VAL A 93 5.60 7.83 -2.01
N ASN A 94 6.82 7.97 -1.52
CA ASN A 94 7.31 9.19 -0.90
C ASN A 94 7.86 10.23 -1.92
N THR A 95 8.11 9.84 -3.17
CA THR A 95 8.72 10.70 -4.20
C THR A 95 7.75 11.77 -4.72
N VAL A 96 6.43 11.51 -4.69
CA VAL A 96 5.44 12.50 -5.12
C VAL A 96 5.06 13.40 -3.94
N LYS A 97 5.75 14.53 -3.85
CA LYS A 97 5.30 15.78 -3.20
C LYS A 97 5.14 15.83 -1.67
N ASN A 98 5.86 15.05 -0.86
CA ASN A 98 6.07 15.48 0.54
C ASN A 98 7.07 16.65 0.66
N GLY A 99 7.86 16.93 -0.39
CA GLY A 99 8.72 18.12 -0.46
C GLY A 99 8.10 19.34 -1.15
N ASP A 100 7.04 19.13 -1.95
CA ASP A 100 6.44 20.16 -2.83
C ASP A 100 5.01 20.55 -2.45
N ILE A 101 4.31 19.72 -1.67
CA ILE A 101 3.12 20.18 -0.96
C ILE A 101 3.65 20.87 0.29
N GLY A 102 3.85 22.19 0.18
CA GLY A 102 4.01 23.03 1.36
C GLY A 102 2.86 22.77 2.34
N ASN A 103 3.08 23.09 3.61
CA ASN A 103 2.07 22.93 4.67
C ASN A 103 0.69 23.43 4.18
N ILE A 104 -0.23 22.50 3.92
CA ILE A 104 -1.54 22.80 3.32
C ILE A 104 -2.32 23.71 4.25
N ASP A 105 -2.24 23.50 5.56
CA ASP A 105 -2.91 24.34 6.54
C ASP A 105 -2.38 25.77 6.46
N ALA A 106 -1.06 25.95 6.37
CA ALA A 106 -0.45 27.26 6.19
C ALA A 106 -0.83 27.91 4.85
N LEU A 107 -0.92 27.12 3.78
CA LEU A 107 -1.33 27.60 2.45
C LEU A 107 -2.80 28.03 2.45
N PHE A 108 -3.67 27.28 3.13
CA PHE A 108 -5.08 27.63 3.30
C PHE A 108 -5.22 28.91 4.14
N ASP A 109 -4.51 29.02 5.27
CA ASP A 109 -4.52 30.23 6.09
C ASP A 109 -4.02 31.47 5.33
N GLU A 110 -3.00 31.31 4.48
CA GLU A 110 -2.43 32.39 3.69
C GLU A 110 -3.34 32.80 2.53
N LYS A 111 -3.83 31.82 1.75
CA LYS A 111 -4.43 32.04 0.42
C LYS A 111 -5.95 31.94 0.40
N LEU A 112 -6.58 31.22 1.32
CA LEU A 112 -8.04 31.09 1.32
C LEU A 112 -8.67 32.38 1.85
N ARG A 113 -9.32 33.12 0.94
CA ARG A 113 -10.11 34.31 1.27
C ARG A 113 -11.52 34.11 0.73
N MET A 114 -12.51 34.29 1.61
CA MET A 114 -13.91 34.28 1.22
C MET A 114 -14.23 35.60 0.52
N ASP A 115 -14.81 35.52 -0.69
CA ASP A 115 -15.34 36.70 -1.37
C ASP A 115 -16.72 37.03 -0.81
N LEU A 116 -16.81 38.17 -0.12
CA LEU A 116 -18.03 38.63 0.56
C LEU A 116 -18.86 39.59 -0.30
N ARG A 117 -18.53 39.73 -1.60
CA ARG A 117 -19.26 40.62 -2.52
C ARG A 117 -20.51 39.97 -3.13
N GLU A 118 -20.60 38.65 -3.02
CA GLU A 118 -21.79 37.89 -3.43
C GLU A 118 -22.68 37.68 -2.21
N ASP A 119 -23.94 38.09 -2.33
CA ASP A 119 -24.98 37.85 -1.33
C ASP A 119 -25.67 36.52 -1.67
N ASP A 120 -25.67 35.57 -0.74
CA ASP A 120 -26.32 34.25 -0.92
C ASP A 120 -27.86 34.38 -0.91
N VAL A 121 -28.35 35.57 -0.55
CA VAL A 121 -29.77 35.89 -0.48
C VAL A 121 -30.15 36.77 -1.67
N ARG A 122 -31.09 36.26 -2.48
CA ARG A 122 -31.73 37.02 -3.56
C ARG A 122 -32.91 37.83 -3.05
#